data_AF-A0AAD6KYL3-F1
#
_entry.id   AF-A0AAD6KYL3-F1
#
_cell.length_a   1.000
_cell.length_b   1.000
_cell.length_c   1.000
_cell.angle_alpha   90.00
_cell.angle_beta   90.00
_cell.angle_gamma   90.00
#
_symmetry.space_group_name_H-M   'P 1'
#
loop_
_entity.id
_entity.type
_entity.pdbx_description
1 polymer ?
#
loop_
_entity_poly.entity_id
_entity_poly.type
_entity_poly.pdbx_seq_one_letter_code
_entity_poly.pdbx_strand_id
1 'polypeptide(L)'
;MFRVFNALGEISFAFAGHAVVLEIQATIPSTPEKPSKIPMWKGALGAYFINAICYFPVALIGYWAFGQDVDDNVLTDLKRPAWLIASANLMVVVHVIGSYQVYAMPVFDMVERLVMKRFNLPPGIALRLVTRSTYVAFTLFAGVTFPFFGDLLGFFGGFGFAPTSYFLPCVMWLIIKKPKRFSTKWFINWASIFVGVFIMIASTIGGFRNIVTDSSTYRFYT
;
A
#
# COMPACT_ATOMS: atom_id res chain seq x y z
N MET A 1 -15.98 16.03 -5.47
CA MET A 1 -16.52 14.78 -4.92
C MET A 1 -15.63 13.58 -5.25
N PHE A 2 -15.36 13.26 -6.52
CA PHE A 2 -14.50 12.12 -6.89
C PHE A 2 -13.06 12.19 -6.33
N ARG A 3 -12.45 13.38 -6.29
CA ARG A 3 -11.15 13.61 -5.60
C ARG A 3 -11.20 13.25 -4.10
N VAL A 4 -12.32 13.52 -3.41
CA VAL A 4 -12.50 13.16 -2.00
C VAL A 4 -12.59 11.64 -1.85
N PHE A 5 -13.28 10.96 -2.76
CA PHE A 5 -13.34 9.50 -2.74
C PHE A 5 -11.97 8.88 -3.05
N ASN A 6 -11.21 9.44 -3.99
CA ASN A 6 -9.85 8.99 -4.26
C ASN A 6 -8.95 9.13 -3.03
N ALA A 7 -9.00 10.29 -2.35
CA ALA A 7 -8.23 10.56 -1.14
C ALA A 7 -8.48 9.56 0.00
N LEU A 8 -9.70 9.00 0.13
CA LEU A 8 -9.96 7.93 1.12
C LEU A 8 -9.10 6.68 0.86
N GLY A 9 -8.86 6.36 -0.42
CA GLY A 9 -7.97 5.26 -0.82
C GLY A 9 -6.52 5.61 -0.62
N GLU A 10 -6.09 6.83 -0.95
CA GLU A 10 -4.71 7.29 -0.73
C GLU A 10 -4.35 7.21 0.77
N ILE A 11 -5.26 7.65 1.65
CA ILE A 11 -5.10 7.52 3.11
C ILE A 11 -5.02 6.04 3.50
N SER A 12 -5.87 5.18 2.93
CA SER A 12 -5.85 3.75 3.23
C SER A 12 -4.54 3.09 2.77
N PHE A 13 -4.03 3.49 1.60
CA PHE A 13 -2.76 3.02 1.05
C PHE A 13 -1.57 3.49 1.90
N ALA A 14 -1.61 4.69 2.49
CA ALA A 14 -0.55 5.17 3.36
C ALA A 14 -0.28 4.24 4.57
N PHE A 15 -1.27 3.43 4.98
CA PHE A 15 -1.14 2.45 6.07
C PHE A 15 -1.07 0.99 5.58
N ALA A 16 -0.31 0.76 4.49
CA ALA A 16 -0.15 -0.50 3.75
C ALA A 16 0.68 -1.64 4.42
N GLY A 17 1.08 -1.50 5.68
CA GLY A 17 2.07 -2.42 6.30
C GLY A 17 1.61 -3.86 6.48
N HIS A 18 0.31 -4.17 6.34
CA HIS A 18 -0.23 -5.52 6.53
C HIS A 18 0.24 -6.52 5.47
N ALA A 19 0.64 -6.06 4.27
CA ALA A 19 1.07 -6.95 3.18
C ALA A 19 2.37 -7.72 3.51
N VAL A 20 3.17 -7.21 4.45
CA VAL A 20 4.45 -7.79 4.89
C VAL A 20 4.42 -8.21 6.36
N VAL A 21 3.24 -8.18 7.00
CA VAL A 21 3.09 -8.41 8.45
C VAL A 21 3.53 -9.82 8.84
N LEU A 22 3.27 -10.81 7.98
CA LEU A 22 3.58 -12.20 8.26
C LEU A 22 5.08 -12.47 8.11
N GLU A 23 5.72 -11.82 7.12
CA GLU A 23 7.15 -11.85 6.87
C GLU A 23 7.91 -11.23 8.03
N ILE A 24 7.48 -10.05 8.49
CA ILE A 24 8.05 -9.38 9.67
C ILE A 24 7.86 -10.29 10.90
N GLN A 25 6.65 -10.80 11.13
CA GLN A 25 6.37 -11.64 12.30
C GLN A 25 7.17 -12.95 12.28
N ALA A 26 7.45 -13.51 11.10
CA ALA A 26 8.26 -14.72 10.94
C ALA A 26 9.73 -14.52 11.36
N THR A 27 10.26 -13.30 11.32
CA THR A 27 11.62 -12.99 11.79
C THR A 27 11.71 -12.77 13.30
N ILE A 28 10.58 -12.62 14.00
CA ILE A 28 10.56 -12.42 15.45
C ILE A 28 10.71 -13.79 16.14
N PRO A 29 11.66 -13.95 17.08
CA PRO A 29 11.81 -15.19 17.84
C PRO A 29 10.49 -15.60 18.52
N SER A 30 10.04 -16.82 18.25
CA SER A 30 8.83 -17.38 18.86
C SER A 30 9.09 -18.79 19.40
N THR A 31 8.67 -19.04 20.64
CA THR A 31 8.58 -20.40 21.21
C THR A 31 7.12 -20.72 21.54
N PRO A 32 6.75 -22.01 21.74
CA PRO A 32 5.40 -22.37 22.19
C PRO A 32 4.97 -21.64 23.47
N GLU A 33 5.92 -21.34 24.35
CA GLU A 33 5.69 -20.61 25.61
C GLU A 33 5.66 -19.07 25.41
N LYS A 34 6.42 -18.55 24.44
CA LYS A 34 6.56 -17.12 24.14
C LYS A 34 6.16 -16.84 22.69
N PRO A 35 4.86 -16.65 22.41
CA PRO A 35 4.39 -16.38 21.06
C PRO A 35 4.85 -15.00 20.56
N SER A 36 5.25 -14.91 19.29
CA SER A 36 5.67 -13.65 18.63
C SER A 36 4.58 -12.57 18.58
N LYS A 37 3.32 -12.91 18.87
CA LYS A 37 2.19 -11.97 18.87
C LYS A 37 2.40 -10.75 19.79
N ILE A 38 3.06 -10.93 20.94
CA ILE A 38 3.23 -9.86 21.94
C ILE A 38 4.29 -8.85 21.45
N PRO A 39 5.51 -9.28 21.08
CA PRO A 39 6.47 -8.38 20.44
C PRO A 39 5.92 -7.74 19.16
N MET A 40 5.22 -8.50 18.32
CA MET A 40 4.64 -8.00 17.07
C MET A 40 3.63 -6.87 17.31
N TRP A 41 2.74 -7.02 18.29
CA TRP A 41 1.79 -5.97 18.67
C TRP A 41 2.48 -4.70 19.15
N LYS A 42 3.52 -4.82 19.98
CA LYS A 42 4.31 -3.66 20.44
C LYS A 42 5.02 -2.97 19.28
N GLY A 43 5.61 -3.74 18.36
CA GLY A 43 6.23 -3.24 17.15
C GLY A 43 5.23 -2.49 16.25
N ALA A 44 4.05 -3.06 16.04
CA ALA A 44 2.98 -2.43 15.27
C ALA A 44 2.54 -1.10 15.89
N LEU A 45 2.30 -1.06 17.20
CA LEU A 45 1.94 0.19 17.89
C LEU A 45 3.02 1.26 17.73
N GLY A 46 4.29 0.90 17.89
CA GLY A 46 5.41 1.81 17.68
C GLY A 46 5.49 2.33 16.24
N ALA A 47 5.28 1.45 15.26
CA ALA A 47 5.29 1.82 13.84
C ALA A 47 4.15 2.81 13.50
N TYR A 48 2.91 2.55 13.96
CA TYR A 48 1.79 3.47 13.73
C TYR A 48 1.99 4.83 14.41
N PHE A 49 2.62 4.85 15.60
CA PHE A 49 2.96 6.09 16.29
C PHE A 49 4.00 6.91 15.51
N ILE A 50 5.08 6.26 15.03
CA ILE A 50 6.09 6.91 14.19
C ILE A 50 5.46 7.43 12.89
N ASN A 51 4.63 6.62 12.22
CA ASN A 51 3.92 7.03 11.02
C ASN A 51 3.06 8.27 11.26
N ALA A 52 2.36 8.36 12.40
CA ALA A 52 1.57 9.54 12.73
C ALA A 52 2.46 10.80 12.84
N ILE A 53 3.60 10.70 13.53
CA ILE A 53 4.55 11.82 13.67
C ILE A 53 5.17 12.21 12.32
N CYS A 54 5.33 11.28 11.39
CA CYS A 54 5.86 11.59 10.06
C CYS A 54 4.79 12.16 9.13
N TYR A 55 3.59 11.58 9.09
CA TYR A 55 2.56 11.92 8.10
C TYR A 55 1.78 13.17 8.47
N PHE A 56 1.33 13.31 9.72
CA PHE A 56 0.47 14.44 10.09
C PHE A 56 1.16 15.80 9.94
N PRO A 57 2.41 16.01 10.40
CA PRO A 57 3.09 17.29 10.20
C PRO A 57 3.28 17.62 8.72
N VAL A 58 3.68 16.64 7.90
CA VAL A 58 3.88 16.86 6.46
C VAL A 58 2.56 17.20 5.77
N ALA A 59 1.47 16.50 6.09
CA ALA A 59 0.14 16.78 5.53
C ALA A 59 -0.40 18.15 5.98
N LEU A 60 -0.29 18.49 7.26
CA LEU A 60 -0.80 19.75 7.81
C LEU A 60 0.01 20.95 7.30
N ILE A 61 1.34 20.87 7.34
CA ILE A 61 2.22 21.94 6.87
C ILE A 61 2.15 22.08 5.35
N GLY A 62 2.12 20.96 4.62
CA GLY A 62 1.97 20.96 3.16
C GLY A 62 0.68 21.63 2.73
N TYR A 63 -0.46 21.25 3.33
CA TYR A 63 -1.73 21.90 3.05
C TYR A 63 -1.76 23.37 3.48
N TRP A 64 -1.12 23.73 4.61
CA TRP A 64 -1.01 25.12 5.02
C TRP A 64 -0.17 25.97 4.05
N ALA A 65 0.87 25.40 3.44
CA ALA A 65 1.76 26.11 2.53
C ALA A 65 1.19 26.26 1.10
N PHE A 66 0.55 25.20 0.58
CA PHE A 66 0.10 25.13 -0.82
C PHE A 66 -1.42 25.22 -1.00
N GLY A 67 -2.20 25.04 0.07
CA GLY A 67 -3.65 25.14 0.03
C GLY A 67 -4.30 24.09 -0.87
N GLN A 68 -5.26 24.54 -1.68
CA GLN A 68 -6.01 23.67 -2.60
C GLN A 68 -5.23 23.29 -3.86
N ASP A 69 -4.12 23.97 -4.11
CA ASP A 69 -3.28 23.81 -5.31
C ASP A 69 -2.14 22.81 -5.09
N VAL A 70 -2.12 22.09 -3.96
CA VAL A 70 -1.11 21.05 -3.69
C VAL A 70 -1.25 19.89 -4.68
N ASP A 71 -0.14 19.54 -5.31
CA ASP A 71 0.01 18.36 -6.16
C ASP A 71 0.05 17.08 -5.32
N ASP A 72 -0.33 15.94 -5.94
CA ASP A 72 -0.27 14.61 -5.31
C ASP A 72 1.14 14.25 -4.81
N ASN A 73 2.17 14.75 -5.50
CA ASN A 73 3.55 14.67 -5.06
C ASN A 73 4.05 16.06 -4.68
N VAL A 74 4.01 16.39 -3.39
CA VAL A 74 4.43 17.70 -2.87
C VAL A 74 5.85 18.13 -3.30
N LEU A 75 6.73 17.19 -3.69
CA LEU A 75 8.06 17.55 -4.20
C LEU A 75 8.03 18.23 -5.57
N THR A 76 6.96 18.10 -6.36
CA THR A 76 6.80 18.79 -7.65
C THR A 76 6.43 20.26 -7.46
N ASP A 77 5.75 20.60 -6.36
CA ASP A 77 5.39 21.97 -6.00
C ASP A 77 6.55 22.81 -5.46
N LEU A 78 7.60 22.15 -4.96
CA LEU A 78 8.77 22.83 -4.41
C LEU A 78 9.60 23.47 -5.54
N LYS A 79 9.73 24.80 -5.52
CA LYS A 79 10.47 25.55 -6.55
C LYS A 79 11.91 25.91 -6.16
N ARG A 80 12.21 26.09 -4.87
CA ARG A 80 13.54 26.51 -4.36
C ARG A 80 13.75 26.06 -2.91
N PRO A 81 15.01 25.90 -2.45
CA PRO A 81 16.25 25.88 -3.24
C PRO A 81 16.49 24.51 -3.90
N ALA A 82 17.17 24.50 -5.05
CA ALA A 82 17.34 23.29 -5.88
C ALA A 82 18.09 22.16 -5.17
N TRP A 83 19.09 22.48 -4.35
CA TRP A 83 19.86 21.46 -3.61
C TRP A 83 18.97 20.67 -2.65
N LEU A 84 18.03 21.33 -1.98
CA LEU A 84 17.13 20.69 -1.01
C LEU A 84 16.15 19.75 -1.71
N ILE A 85 15.60 20.18 -2.86
CA ILE A 85 14.72 19.37 -3.70
C ILE A 85 15.46 18.15 -4.23
N ALA A 86 16.71 18.32 -4.69
CA ALA A 86 17.54 17.22 -5.18
C ALA A 86 17.85 16.22 -4.06
N SER A 87 18.21 16.69 -2.86
CA SER A 87 18.43 15.84 -1.69
C SER A 87 17.16 15.07 -1.30
N ALA A 88 15.99 15.72 -1.28
CA ALA A 88 14.72 15.07 -0.97
C ALA A 88 14.38 13.97 -1.99
N ASN A 89 14.52 14.26 -3.28
CA ASN A 89 14.32 13.25 -4.33
C ASN A 89 15.31 12.08 -4.22
N LEU A 90 16.58 12.34 -3.89
CA LEU A 90 17.56 11.28 -3.67
C LEU A 90 17.17 10.38 -2.49
N MET A 91 16.68 10.96 -1.39
CA MET A 91 16.20 10.18 -0.24
C MET A 91 14.99 9.33 -0.60
N VAL A 92 14.05 9.85 -1.41
CA VAL A 92 12.92 9.07 -1.95
C VAL A 92 13.43 7.90 -2.78
N VAL A 93 14.40 8.10 -3.67
CA VAL A 93 14.99 7.02 -4.48
C VAL A 93 15.58 5.93 -3.60
N VAL A 94 16.42 6.29 -2.63
CA VAL A 94 17.06 5.33 -1.71
C VAL A 94 16.00 4.54 -0.93
N HIS A 95 14.99 5.24 -0.41
CA HIS A 95 13.87 4.64 0.32
C HIS A 95 13.06 3.66 -0.55
N VAL A 96 12.69 4.05 -1.76
CA VAL A 96 11.85 3.25 -2.66
C VAL A 96 12.60 2.02 -3.15
N ILE A 97 13.91 2.12 -3.44
CA ILE A 97 14.74 0.95 -3.78
C ILE A 97 14.70 -0.09 -2.66
N GLY A 98 14.91 0.33 -1.41
CA GLY A 98 14.86 -0.59 -0.26
C GLY A 98 13.47 -1.19 -0.06
N SER A 99 12.43 -0.35 -0.12
CA SER A 99 11.04 -0.78 0.08
C SER A 99 10.59 -1.76 -1.01
N TYR A 100 10.94 -1.51 -2.27
CA TYR A 100 10.62 -2.40 -3.39
C TYR A 100 11.13 -3.83 -3.13
N GLN A 101 12.36 -3.98 -2.62
CA GLN A 101 12.90 -5.32 -2.34
C GLN A 101 12.08 -6.06 -1.28
N VAL A 102 11.64 -5.38 -0.22
CA VAL A 102 10.86 -5.99 0.86
C VAL A 102 9.47 -6.40 0.36
N TYR A 103 8.78 -5.50 -0.35
CA TYR A 103 7.42 -5.76 -0.84
C TYR A 103 7.37 -6.71 -2.05
N ALA A 104 8.42 -6.78 -2.87
CA ALA A 104 8.47 -7.69 -4.01
C ALA A 104 8.77 -9.14 -3.62
N MET A 105 9.41 -9.39 -2.47
CA MET A 105 9.79 -10.76 -2.04
C MET A 105 8.60 -11.74 -1.99
N PRO A 106 7.45 -11.43 -1.35
CA PRO A 106 6.30 -12.33 -1.33
C PRO A 106 5.74 -12.58 -2.74
N VAL A 107 5.76 -11.55 -3.60
CA VAL A 107 5.29 -11.65 -4.98
C VAL A 107 6.21 -12.55 -5.81
N PHE A 108 7.53 -12.41 -5.65
CA PHE A 108 8.50 -13.29 -6.30
C PHE A 108 8.31 -14.74 -5.88
N ASP A 109 8.18 -15.02 -4.58
CA ASP A 109 7.93 -16.38 -4.09
C ASP A 109 6.62 -16.95 -4.64
N MET A 110 5.56 -16.15 -4.70
CA MET A 110 4.28 -16.56 -5.29
C MET A 110 4.41 -16.89 -6.79
N VAL A 111 5.00 -16.01 -7.59
CA VAL A 111 5.14 -16.18 -9.04
C VAL A 111 6.07 -17.35 -9.36
N GLU A 112 7.22 -17.46 -8.68
CA GLU A 112 8.15 -18.57 -8.83
C GLU A 112 7.44 -19.91 -8.57
N ARG A 113 6.68 -20.02 -7.46
CA ARG A 113 5.92 -21.25 -7.13
C ARG A 113 4.85 -21.58 -8.17
N LEU A 114 4.15 -20.58 -8.70
CA LEU A 114 3.13 -20.77 -9.73
C LEU A 114 3.74 -21.29 -11.03
N VAL A 115 4.84 -20.69 -11.48
CA VAL A 115 5.54 -21.10 -12.70
C VAL A 115 6.13 -22.51 -12.53
N MET A 116 6.73 -22.81 -11.38
CA MET A 116 7.23 -24.15 -11.06
C MET A 116 6.11 -25.20 -11.17
N LYS A 117 4.95 -24.95 -10.55
CA LYS A 117 3.83 -25.89 -10.57
C LYS A 117 3.18 -26.02 -11.95
N ARG A 118 3.04 -24.91 -12.69
CA ARG A 118 2.34 -24.88 -13.98
C ARG A 118 3.15 -25.50 -15.12
N PHE A 119 4.46 -25.28 -15.12
CA PHE A 119 5.38 -25.71 -16.17
C PHE A 119 6.32 -26.85 -15.74
N ASN A 120 6.17 -27.34 -14.51
CA ASN A 120 6.97 -28.42 -13.92
C ASN A 120 8.49 -28.18 -14.02
N LEU A 121 8.90 -26.91 -13.85
CA LEU A 121 10.30 -26.50 -13.96
C LEU A 121 11.02 -26.71 -12.62
N PRO A 122 12.29 -27.17 -12.64
CA PRO A 122 13.09 -27.29 -11.42
C PRO A 122 13.40 -25.90 -10.85
N PRO A 123 13.53 -25.78 -9.51
CA PRO A 123 14.01 -24.55 -8.91
C PRO A 123 15.47 -24.31 -9.35
N GLY A 124 15.78 -23.08 -9.77
CA GLY A 124 17.12 -22.75 -10.23
C GLY A 124 17.32 -21.25 -10.45
N ILE A 125 18.58 -20.87 -10.62
CA ILE A 125 18.99 -19.47 -10.85
C ILE A 125 18.34 -18.94 -12.14
N ALA A 126 18.27 -19.75 -13.20
CA ALA A 126 17.65 -19.36 -14.46
C ALA A 126 16.16 -19.02 -14.31
N LEU A 127 15.39 -19.87 -13.60
CA LEU A 127 13.98 -19.61 -13.33
C LEU A 127 13.80 -18.30 -12.56
N ARG A 128 14.58 -18.11 -11.49
CA ARG A 128 14.55 -16.89 -10.67
C ARG A 128 14.89 -15.64 -11.47
N LEU A 129 15.91 -15.72 -12.32
CA LEU A 129 16.32 -14.60 -13.15
C LEU A 129 15.20 -14.22 -14.12
N VAL A 130 14.64 -15.19 -14.84
CA VAL A 130 13.54 -14.94 -15.79
C VAL A 130 12.31 -14.38 -15.08
N THR A 131 11.82 -15.04 -14.03
CA THR A 131 10.58 -14.59 -13.36
C THR A 131 10.71 -13.20 -12.76
N ARG A 132 11.84 -12.90 -12.10
CA ARG A 132 12.08 -11.59 -11.48
C ARG A 132 12.31 -10.51 -12.53
N SER A 133 13.11 -10.76 -13.56
CA SER A 133 13.33 -9.81 -14.64
C SER A 133 12.03 -9.50 -15.40
N THR A 134 11.20 -10.50 -15.68
CA THR A 134 9.89 -10.29 -16.29
C THR A 134 8.97 -9.46 -15.39
N TYR A 135 8.93 -9.73 -14.08
CA TYR A 135 8.15 -8.94 -13.13
C TYR A 135 8.62 -7.48 -13.10
N VAL A 136 9.93 -7.24 -12.98
CA VAL A 136 10.51 -5.89 -12.96
C VAL A 136 10.18 -5.16 -14.26
N ALA A 137 10.41 -5.80 -15.42
CA ALA A 137 10.11 -5.22 -16.73
C ALA A 137 8.62 -4.88 -16.88
N PHE A 138 7.73 -5.74 -16.40
CA PHE A 138 6.29 -5.49 -16.40
C PHE A 138 5.92 -4.30 -15.52
N THR A 139 6.43 -4.23 -14.28
CA THR A 139 6.15 -3.12 -13.37
C THR A 139 6.72 -1.79 -13.88
N LEU A 140 7.90 -1.81 -14.51
CA LEU A 140 8.50 -0.65 -15.17
C LEU A 140 7.63 -0.18 -16.33
N PHE A 141 7.21 -1.11 -17.19
CA PHE A 141 6.32 -0.80 -18.31
C PHE A 141 5.03 -0.16 -17.83
N ALA A 142 4.36 -0.75 -16.83
CA ALA A 142 3.13 -0.20 -16.26
C ALA A 142 3.35 1.20 -15.65
N GLY A 143 4.44 1.41 -14.90
CA GLY A 143 4.75 2.69 -14.27
C GLY A 143 5.07 3.80 -15.28
N VAL A 144 5.74 3.48 -16.39
CA VAL A 144 6.00 4.44 -17.48
C VAL A 144 4.72 4.72 -18.29
N THR A 145 3.85 3.72 -18.45
CA THR A 145 2.61 3.87 -19.21
C THR A 145 1.61 4.76 -18.47
N PHE A 146 1.42 4.55 -17.16
CA PHE A 146 0.37 5.21 -16.37
C PHE A 146 0.98 6.10 -15.27
N PRO A 147 1.42 7.33 -15.59
CA PRO A 147 2.08 8.22 -14.63
C PRO A 147 1.09 8.97 -13.71
N PHE A 148 -0.08 8.40 -13.39
CA PHE A 148 -1.11 9.02 -12.55
C PHE A 148 -0.96 8.57 -11.09
N PHE A 149 0.05 9.11 -10.40
CA PHE A 149 0.47 8.61 -9.10
C PHE A 149 -0.66 8.62 -8.05
N GLY A 150 -1.27 9.78 -7.74
CA GLY A 150 -2.31 9.88 -6.72
C GLY A 150 -3.56 9.08 -7.06
N ASP A 151 -3.96 9.06 -8.32
CA ASP A 151 -5.11 8.28 -8.78
C ASP A 151 -4.88 6.76 -8.68
N LEU A 152 -3.68 6.27 -9.02
CA LEU A 152 -3.32 4.87 -8.83
C LEU A 152 -3.28 4.49 -7.35
N LEU A 153 -2.73 5.38 -6.50
CA LEU A 153 -2.72 5.18 -5.05
C LEU A 153 -4.13 5.08 -4.48
N GLY A 154 -5.03 5.98 -4.86
CA GLY A 154 -6.42 5.93 -4.42
C GLY A 154 -7.14 4.70 -4.96
N PHE A 155 -7.01 4.38 -6.25
CA PHE A 155 -7.62 3.20 -6.85
C PHE A 155 -7.18 1.90 -6.16
N PHE A 156 -5.86 1.65 -6.03
CA PHE A 156 -5.36 0.43 -5.38
C PHE A 156 -5.55 0.44 -3.87
N GLY A 157 -5.52 1.63 -3.26
CA GLY A 157 -5.90 1.89 -1.87
C GLY A 157 -7.32 1.40 -1.55
N GLY A 158 -8.28 1.72 -2.42
CA GLY A 158 -9.64 1.21 -2.33
C GLY A 158 -9.76 -0.26 -2.73
N PHE A 159 -9.29 -0.62 -3.93
CA PHE A 159 -9.57 -1.91 -4.55
C PHE A 159 -8.86 -3.09 -3.89
N GLY A 160 -7.57 -2.92 -3.55
CA GLY A 160 -6.74 -4.00 -3.00
C GLY A 160 -6.53 -3.88 -1.50
N PHE A 161 -6.24 -2.66 -1.04
CA PHE A 161 -5.86 -2.41 0.35
C PHE A 161 -7.07 -2.41 1.28
N ALA A 162 -8.16 -1.72 0.93
CA ALA A 162 -9.33 -1.66 1.80
C ALA A 162 -9.90 -3.07 2.15
N PRO A 163 -9.99 -4.02 1.20
CA PRO A 163 -10.34 -5.40 1.50
C PRO A 163 -9.42 -6.12 2.46
N THR A 164 -8.13 -6.04 2.18
CA THR A 164 -7.12 -6.85 2.87
C THR A 164 -6.84 -6.34 4.28
N SER A 165 -7.08 -5.05 4.55
CA SER A 165 -6.88 -4.45 5.88
C SER A 165 -8.14 -4.36 6.72
N TYR A 166 -9.26 -3.88 6.15
CA TYR A 166 -10.41 -3.45 6.95
C TYR A 166 -11.52 -4.48 7.06
N PHE A 167 -11.88 -5.16 5.97
CA PHE A 167 -13.01 -6.09 6.01
C PHE A 167 -12.61 -7.56 6.11
N LEU A 168 -11.62 -8.05 5.35
CA LEU A 168 -11.29 -9.49 5.35
C LEU A 168 -10.83 -9.99 6.73
N PRO A 169 -9.89 -9.32 7.42
CA PRO A 169 -9.45 -9.78 8.74
C PRO A 169 -10.58 -9.74 9.76
N CYS A 170 -11.47 -8.75 9.69
CA CYS A 170 -12.62 -8.62 10.58
C CYS A 170 -13.65 -9.75 10.35
N VAL A 171 -13.96 -10.07 9.09
CA VAL A 171 -14.84 -11.20 8.74
C VAL A 171 -14.23 -12.52 9.24
N MET A 172 -12.95 -12.76 8.95
CA MET A 172 -12.24 -13.96 9.42
C MET A 172 -12.26 -14.05 10.95
N TRP A 173 -12.01 -12.94 11.65
CA TRP A 173 -12.02 -12.91 13.10
C TRP A 173 -13.40 -13.20 13.70
N LEU A 174 -14.48 -12.65 13.11
CA LEU A 174 -15.84 -12.93 13.53
C LEU A 174 -16.23 -14.41 13.37
N ILE A 175 -15.80 -15.04 12.26
CA ILE A 175 -16.06 -16.47 11.98
C ILE A 175 -15.28 -17.37 12.96
N ILE A 176 -14.00 -17.04 13.22
CA ILE A 176 -13.11 -17.87 14.05
C ILE A 176 -13.42 -17.71 15.54
N LYS A 177 -13.59 -16.47 16.03
CA LYS A 177 -13.72 -16.19 17.46
C LYS A 177 -15.16 -16.17 17.98
N LYS A 178 -16.16 -16.06 17.09
CA LYS A 178 -17.60 -16.08 17.42
C LYS A 178 -17.91 -15.28 18.70
N PRO A 179 -17.59 -13.97 18.75
CA PRO A 179 -17.85 -13.16 19.93
C PRO A 179 -19.35 -13.10 20.24
N LYS A 180 -19.71 -12.81 21.49
CA LYS A 180 -21.11 -12.56 21.87
C LYS A 180 -21.70 -11.45 20.99
N ARG A 181 -22.87 -11.70 20.41
CA ARG A 181 -23.61 -10.70 19.63
C ARG A 181 -23.84 -9.45 20.49
N PHE A 182 -23.72 -8.28 19.87
CA PHE A 182 -23.80 -6.97 20.54
C PHE A 182 -22.71 -6.66 21.59
N SER A 183 -21.64 -7.46 21.66
CA SER A 183 -20.43 -7.05 22.39
C SER A 183 -19.71 -5.90 21.66
N THR A 184 -18.98 -5.07 22.40
CA THR A 184 -18.12 -4.01 21.85
C THR A 184 -17.21 -4.53 20.73
N LYS A 185 -16.60 -5.72 20.91
CA LYS A 185 -15.74 -6.33 19.88
C LYS A 185 -16.53 -6.73 18.62
N TRP A 186 -17.79 -7.14 18.77
CA TRP A 186 -18.64 -7.47 17.63
C TRP A 186 -18.99 -6.21 16.84
N PHE A 187 -19.35 -5.12 17.53
CA PHE A 187 -19.66 -3.84 16.90
C PHE A 187 -18.46 -3.25 16.15
N ILE A 188 -17.28 -3.22 16.77
CA ILE A 188 -16.05 -2.70 16.14
C ILE A 188 -15.74 -3.44 14.83
N ASN A 189 -15.81 -4.78 14.82
CA ASN A 189 -15.52 -5.54 13.61
C ASN A 189 -16.55 -5.29 12.49
N TRP A 190 -17.83 -5.17 12.83
CA TRP A 190 -18.85 -4.81 11.83
C TRP A 190 -18.71 -3.38 11.31
N ALA A 191 -18.35 -2.43 12.18
CA ALA A 191 -18.05 -1.07 11.76
C ALA A 191 -16.85 -1.02 10.80
N SER A 192 -15.76 -1.74 11.11
CA SER A 192 -14.61 -1.87 10.22
C SER A 192 -14.97 -2.48 8.86
N ILE A 193 -15.85 -3.48 8.83
CA ILE A 193 -16.35 -4.07 7.57
C ILE A 193 -17.12 -3.02 6.77
N PHE A 194 -18.07 -2.33 7.38
CA PHE A 194 -18.89 -1.33 6.69
C PHE A 194 -18.04 -0.18 6.14
N VAL A 195 -17.13 0.35 6.96
CA VAL A 195 -16.19 1.40 6.55
C VAL A 195 -15.26 0.90 5.45
N GLY A 196 -14.70 -0.30 5.57
CA GLY A 196 -13.83 -0.89 4.56
C GLY A 196 -14.52 -1.09 3.21
N VAL A 197 -15.77 -1.57 3.21
CA VAL A 197 -16.58 -1.72 1.99
C VAL A 197 -16.91 -0.36 1.38
N PHE A 198 -17.24 0.63 2.21
CA PHE A 198 -17.48 1.99 1.74
C PHE A 198 -16.24 2.59 1.07
N ILE A 199 -15.07 2.50 1.71
CA ILE A 199 -13.79 2.97 1.16
C ILE A 199 -13.48 2.26 -0.16
N MET A 200 -13.64 0.93 -0.20
CA MET A 200 -13.42 0.15 -1.42
C MET A 200 -14.27 0.67 -2.58
N ILE A 201 -15.59 0.78 -2.40
CA ILE A 201 -16.49 1.22 -3.48
C ILE A 201 -16.21 2.67 -3.86
N ALA A 202 -16.21 3.58 -2.88
CA ALA A 202 -16.06 4.99 -3.13
C ALA A 202 -14.72 5.29 -3.81
N SER A 203 -13.62 4.79 -3.25
CA SER A 203 -12.28 5.10 -3.73
C SER A 203 -11.94 4.42 -5.05
N THR A 204 -12.35 3.16 -5.27
CA THR A 204 -12.17 2.51 -6.56
C THR A 204 -12.91 3.27 -7.67
N ILE A 205 -14.14 3.74 -7.43
CA ILE A 205 -14.88 4.56 -8.41
C ILE A 205 -14.20 5.92 -8.61
N GLY A 206 -13.77 6.57 -7.51
CA GLY A 206 -13.09 7.86 -7.54
C GLY A 206 -11.80 7.82 -8.35
N GLY A 207 -10.88 6.91 -7.99
CA GLY A 207 -9.61 6.72 -8.68
C GLY A 207 -9.78 6.29 -10.12
N PHE A 208 -10.65 5.30 -10.39
CA PHE A 208 -10.88 4.87 -11.77
C PHE A 208 -11.41 6.00 -12.66
N ARG A 209 -12.36 6.79 -12.17
CA ARG A 209 -12.90 7.94 -12.92
C ARG A 209 -11.83 9.00 -13.17
N ASN A 210 -10.97 9.28 -12.18
CA ASN A 210 -9.90 10.24 -12.35
C ASN A 210 -8.87 9.74 -13.38
N ILE A 211 -8.42 8.48 -13.31
CA ILE A 211 -7.53 7.87 -14.31
C ILE A 211 -8.12 8.02 -15.72
N VAL A 212 -9.41 7.73 -15.91
CA VAL A 212 -10.07 7.87 -17.22
C VAL A 212 -10.08 9.33 -17.69
N THR A 213 -10.28 10.27 -16.77
CA THR A 213 -10.29 11.71 -17.10
C THR A 213 -8.89 12.17 -17.49
N ASP A 214 -7.88 11.81 -16.72
CA ASP A 214 -6.51 12.27 -16.92
C ASP A 214 -5.88 11.62 -18.15
N SER A 215 -6.14 10.32 -18.36
CA SER A 215 -5.73 9.60 -19.56
C SER A 215 -6.35 10.13 -20.85
N SER A 216 -7.55 10.71 -20.81
CA SER A 216 -8.18 11.31 -22.01
C SER A 216 -7.40 12.50 -22.56
N THR A 217 -6.64 13.19 -21.71
CA THR A 217 -5.79 14.33 -22.09
C THR A 217 -4.33 13.94 -22.30
N TYR A 218 -3.94 12.74 -21.85
CA TYR A 218 -2.57 12.26 -21.89
C TYR A 218 -2.25 11.62 -23.25
N ARG A 219 -1.13 12.02 -23.85
CA ARG A 219 -0.59 11.35 -25.04
C ARG A 219 0.39 10.27 -24.60
N PHE A 220 -0.06 9.03 -24.64
CA PHE A 220 0.82 7.89 -24.43
C PHE A 220 1.88 7.85 -25.53
N TYR A 221 3.16 7.88 -25.14
CA TYR A 221 4.32 7.76 -26.03
C TYR A 221 4.28 8.74 -27.21
N THR A 222 4.70 9.98 -26.95
CA THR A 222 5.01 10.94 -28.02
C THR A 222 6.29 10.52 -28.75
#